data_AF-A0A1S9CFI7-F1
#
_entry.id   AF-A0A1S9CFI7-F1
#
_cell.length_a   1.000
_cell.length_b   1.000
_cell.length_c   1.000
_cell.angle_alpha   90.00
_cell.angle_beta   90.00
_cell.angle_gamma   90.00
#
_symmetry.space_group_name_H-M   'P 1'
#
loop_
_entity.id
_entity.type
_entity.pdbx_description
1 polymer ?
#
loop_
_entity_poly.entity_id
_entity_poly.type
_entity_poly.pdbx_seq_one_letter_code
_entity_poly.pdbx_strand_id
1 'polypeptide(L)'
;MKIERNNKYLTICTYALISVLIAMFLLGIMLNINIIWGGIVRFISATLSIFKPLIIGLIIAYFIDPVVDLYVIRLKGNYSNSKKRLLATLLGIITVVAFIGVFVLMVSMNMREVLHQTSIGDIASTISAYITYFQGLIQQMIESLSGGTLSTMVTRIVTQMYDFINKFIFTLGERTISILATIGKNIIDIVLGVILAIYIVKDKPKLLKICSNILKRILPEKIYTEVSQLGGSINTVLTGYIRGQVLDTVIMGALTSILLTIIGLDFAIIIGIITGIFNLIPYFGPIVGVVLAGVIGTLGQNPNMGLYAMIAVFALQQLDAWFIVPKVLGENVKLHPIVVLLAIVIGGELYGLIGMLAGVPIAALIRVILIRYLGDIFNENYTVVK
;
A
#
# COMPACT_ATOMS: atom_id res chain seq x y z
N MET A 1 -71.75 -46.54 11.41
CA MET A 1 -70.63 -47.21 10.70
C MET A 1 -69.40 -47.21 11.62
N LYS A 2 -68.92 -48.38 12.06
CA LYS A 2 -67.62 -48.49 12.74
C LYS A 2 -66.55 -48.50 11.64
N ILE A 3 -65.71 -47.48 11.58
CA ILE A 3 -64.58 -47.42 10.64
C ILE A 3 -63.54 -48.41 11.14
N GLU A 4 -63.36 -49.53 10.43
CA GLU A 4 -62.27 -50.47 10.73
C GLU A 4 -60.93 -49.82 10.35
N ARG A 5 -60.07 -49.63 11.35
CA ARG A 5 -58.80 -48.91 11.20
C ARG A 5 -57.80 -49.77 10.43
N ASN A 6 -57.71 -49.55 9.12
CA ASN A 6 -56.70 -50.20 8.29
C ASN A 6 -55.34 -49.48 8.41
N ASN A 7 -54.49 -49.98 9.31
CA ASN A 7 -53.19 -49.39 9.64
C ASN A 7 -52.25 -49.29 8.40
N LYS A 8 -52.41 -50.13 7.36
CA LYS A 8 -51.56 -50.10 6.16
C LYS A 8 -51.80 -48.86 5.30
N TYR A 9 -53.07 -48.54 5.01
CA TYR A 9 -53.43 -47.33 4.25
C TYR A 9 -53.18 -46.05 5.05
N LEU A 10 -53.35 -46.08 6.37
CA LEU A 10 -53.01 -44.97 7.26
C LEU A 10 -51.50 -44.63 7.20
N THR A 11 -50.65 -45.65 7.12
CA THR A 11 -49.19 -45.49 7.03
C THR A 11 -48.78 -44.92 5.66
N ILE A 12 -49.42 -45.35 4.57
CA ILE A 12 -49.17 -44.80 3.23
C ILE A 12 -49.62 -43.33 3.16
N CYS A 13 -50.79 -43.00 3.70
CA CYS A 13 -51.29 -41.62 3.74
C CYS A 13 -50.38 -40.70 4.55
N THR A 14 -49.83 -41.17 5.68
CA THR A 14 -48.90 -40.37 6.49
C THR A 14 -47.58 -40.12 5.77
N TYR A 15 -47.00 -41.12 5.10
CA TYR A 15 -45.80 -40.90 4.27
C TYR A 15 -46.06 -39.95 3.09
N ALA A 16 -47.21 -40.10 2.41
CA ALA A 16 -47.60 -39.20 1.33
C ALA A 16 -47.73 -37.76 1.83
N LEU A 17 -48.39 -37.56 2.98
CA LEU A 17 -48.58 -36.24 3.58
C LEU A 17 -47.24 -35.62 4.00
N ILE A 18 -46.35 -36.39 4.64
CA ILE A 18 -45.00 -35.92 4.99
C ILE A 18 -44.20 -35.54 3.74
N SER A 19 -44.26 -36.35 2.68
CA SER A 19 -43.54 -36.06 1.43
C SER A 19 -44.03 -34.77 0.75
N VAL A 20 -45.35 -34.52 0.76
CA VAL A 20 -45.95 -33.29 0.23
C VAL A 20 -45.55 -32.09 1.07
N LEU A 21 -45.55 -32.21 2.40
CA LEU A 21 -45.08 -31.15 3.30
C LEU A 21 -43.61 -30.80 3.06
N ILE A 22 -42.75 -31.81 2.90
CA ILE A 22 -41.32 -31.60 2.58
C ILE A 22 -41.17 -30.91 1.22
N ALA A 23 -41.91 -31.35 0.20
CA ALA A 23 -41.86 -30.75 -1.13
C ALA A 23 -42.33 -29.28 -1.13
N MET A 24 -43.42 -28.97 -0.40
CA MET A 24 -43.91 -27.60 -0.23
C MET A 24 -42.89 -26.72 0.53
N PHE A 25 -42.24 -27.28 1.54
CA PHE A 25 -41.18 -26.58 2.28
C PHE A 25 -39.96 -26.27 1.39
N LEU A 26 -39.49 -27.24 0.60
CA LEU A 26 -38.39 -27.06 -0.34
C LEU A 26 -38.73 -26.04 -1.43
N LEU A 27 -39.94 -26.09 -2.00
CA LEU A 27 -40.42 -25.09 -2.96
C LEU A 27 -40.47 -23.70 -2.34
N GLY A 28 -40.91 -23.57 -1.09
CA GLY A 28 -40.90 -22.30 -0.35
C GLY A 28 -39.50 -21.71 -0.19
N ILE A 29 -38.50 -22.56 0.07
CA ILE A 29 -37.08 -22.13 0.13
C ILE A 29 -36.58 -21.72 -1.26
N MET A 30 -36.87 -22.50 -2.30
CA MET A 30 -36.41 -22.22 -3.66
C MET A 30 -36.99 -20.90 -4.19
N LEU A 31 -38.27 -20.62 -3.94
CA LEU A 31 -38.91 -19.37 -4.35
C LEU A 31 -38.34 -18.14 -3.63
N ASN A 32 -37.83 -18.31 -2.41
CA ASN A 32 -37.27 -17.23 -1.59
C ASN A 32 -35.72 -17.25 -1.55
N ILE A 33 -35.07 -18.02 -2.41
CA ILE A 33 -33.60 -18.20 -2.41
C ILE A 33 -32.86 -16.87 -2.49
N ASN A 34 -33.37 -15.91 -3.27
CA ASN A 34 -32.76 -14.59 -3.42
C ASN A 34 -32.84 -13.75 -2.14
N ILE A 35 -33.93 -13.88 -1.38
CA ILE A 35 -34.11 -13.17 -0.10
C ILE A 35 -33.23 -13.81 0.97
N ILE A 36 -33.18 -15.15 1.02
CA ILE A 36 -32.33 -15.91 1.94
C ILE A 36 -30.85 -15.61 1.66
N TRP A 37 -30.45 -15.69 0.39
CA TRP A 37 -29.09 -15.38 -0.05
C TRP A 37 -28.73 -13.92 0.22
N GLY A 38 -29.63 -12.99 -0.10
CA GLY A 38 -29.45 -11.57 0.22
C GLY A 38 -29.31 -11.31 1.72
N GLY A 39 -30.09 -12.02 2.55
CA GLY A 39 -29.99 -11.99 4.00
C GLY A 39 -28.65 -12.51 4.52
N ILE A 40 -28.19 -13.65 4.01
CA ILE A 40 -26.88 -14.23 4.35
C ILE A 40 -25.75 -13.28 3.97
N VAL A 41 -25.76 -12.74 2.74
CA VAL A 41 -24.74 -11.81 2.27
C VAL A 41 -24.73 -10.53 3.08
N ARG A 42 -25.91 -9.97 3.42
CA ARG A 42 -26.02 -8.79 4.30
C ARG A 42 -25.50 -9.09 5.71
N PHE A 43 -25.83 -10.24 6.27
CA PHE A 43 -25.35 -10.64 7.59
C PHE A 43 -23.82 -10.79 7.62
N ILE A 44 -23.25 -11.48 6.62
CA ILE A 44 -21.79 -11.66 6.49
C ILE A 44 -21.10 -10.30 6.27
N SER A 45 -21.61 -9.46 5.36
CA SER A 45 -21.01 -8.15 5.07
C SER A 45 -21.13 -7.17 6.23
N ALA A 46 -22.22 -7.20 6.99
CA ALA A 46 -22.37 -6.42 8.23
C ALA A 46 -21.34 -6.88 9.27
N THR A 47 -21.20 -8.19 9.47
CA THR A 47 -20.23 -8.78 10.40
C THR A 47 -18.80 -8.42 10.01
N LEU A 48 -18.42 -8.57 8.73
CA LEU A 48 -17.11 -8.17 8.23
C LEU A 48 -16.86 -6.65 8.35
N SER A 49 -17.92 -5.84 8.21
CA SER A 49 -17.79 -4.38 8.36
C SER A 49 -17.41 -3.97 9.78
N ILE A 50 -17.82 -4.72 10.81
CA ILE A 50 -17.40 -4.49 12.20
C ILE A 50 -15.88 -4.64 12.38
N PHE A 51 -15.24 -5.49 11.56
CA PHE A 51 -13.80 -5.69 11.59
C PHE A 51 -13.01 -4.70 10.71
N LYS A 52 -13.66 -3.83 9.93
CA LYS A 52 -12.95 -2.83 9.09
C LYS A 52 -12.00 -1.94 9.89
N PRO A 53 -12.38 -1.34 11.03
CA PRO A 53 -11.46 -0.54 11.84
C PRO A 53 -10.26 -1.35 12.32
N LEU A 54 -10.45 -2.64 12.63
CA LEU A 54 -9.36 -3.53 13.04
C LEU A 54 -8.38 -3.78 11.90
N ILE A 55 -8.86 -4.02 10.68
CA ILE A 55 -8.02 -4.20 9.50
C ILE A 55 -7.23 -2.92 9.21
N ILE A 56 -7.89 -1.76 9.22
CA ILE A 56 -7.25 -0.45 9.07
C ILE A 56 -6.18 -0.26 10.16
N GLY A 57 -6.52 -0.57 11.41
CA GLY A 57 -5.60 -0.47 12.54
C GLY A 57 -4.40 -1.41 12.44
N LEU A 58 -4.58 -2.62 11.92
CA LEU A 58 -3.47 -3.55 11.66
C LEU A 58 -2.52 -3.02 10.59
N ILE A 59 -3.06 -2.46 9.50
CA ILE A 59 -2.26 -1.86 8.43
C ILE A 59 -1.46 -0.67 8.99
N ILE A 60 -2.14 0.28 9.65
CA ILE A 60 -1.50 1.45 10.26
C ILE A 60 -0.44 1.02 11.28
N ALA A 61 -0.77 0.05 12.14
CA ALA A 61 0.16 -0.49 13.12
C ALA A 61 1.43 -1.03 12.45
N TYR A 62 1.28 -1.76 11.35
CA TYR A 62 2.40 -2.32 10.62
C TYR A 62 3.32 -1.23 10.03
N PHE A 63 2.75 -0.16 9.49
CA PHE A 63 3.52 0.97 8.94
C PHE A 63 4.18 1.83 10.03
N ILE A 64 3.54 1.99 11.19
CA ILE A 64 4.04 2.82 12.30
C ILE A 64 5.07 2.07 13.15
N ASP A 65 4.97 0.74 13.27
CA ASP A 65 5.84 -0.10 14.10
C ASP A 65 7.36 0.12 13.87
N PRO A 66 7.88 0.28 12.65
CA PRO A 66 9.29 0.63 12.42
C PRO A 66 9.72 1.95 13.07
N VAL A 67 8.86 2.98 13.01
CA VAL A 67 9.11 4.30 13.62
C VAL A 67 9.09 4.16 15.15
N VAL A 68 8.15 3.38 15.67
CA VAL A 68 8.03 3.12 17.11
C VAL A 68 9.24 2.36 17.63
N ASP A 69 9.70 1.33 16.93
CA ASP A 69 10.88 0.56 17.33
C ASP A 69 12.15 1.43 17.34
N LEU A 70 12.29 2.39 16.42
CA LEU A 70 13.37 3.40 16.47
C LEU A 70 13.34 4.22 17.77
N TYR A 71 12.16 4.68 18.19
CA TYR A 71 12.01 5.41 19.45
C TYR A 71 12.20 4.52 20.67
N VAL A 72 11.72 3.27 20.65
CA VAL A 72 11.91 2.31 21.75
C VAL A 72 13.40 2.07 22.02
N ILE A 73 14.22 1.92 20.97
CA ILE A 73 15.67 1.70 21.10
C ILE A 73 16.38 2.96 21.63
N ARG A 74 15.94 4.16 21.21
CA ARG A 74 16.56 5.44 21.60
C ARG A 74 16.14 5.93 22.99
N LEU A 75 14.96 5.54 23.47
CA LEU A 75 14.45 5.91 24.79
C LEU A 75 15.19 5.13 25.90
N LYS A 76 16.34 5.66 26.33
CA LYS A 76 17.06 5.21 27.52
C LYS A 76 16.35 5.75 28.78
N GLY A 77 15.87 4.86 29.65
CA GLY A 77 15.26 5.23 30.93
C GLY A 77 14.75 4.02 31.74
N ASN A 78 14.57 4.18 33.05
CA ASN A 78 14.09 3.13 33.99
C ASN A 78 12.57 2.90 33.94
N TYR A 79 11.93 3.16 32.80
CA TYR A 79 10.49 2.93 32.63
C TYR A 79 10.20 1.44 32.39
N SER A 80 9.07 0.95 32.92
CA SER A 80 8.52 -0.36 32.55
C SER A 80 8.33 -0.46 31.03
N ASN A 81 8.62 -1.63 30.45
CA ASN A 81 8.57 -1.89 29.01
C ASN A 81 7.24 -1.44 28.35
N SER A 82 6.12 -1.54 29.07
CA SER A 82 4.81 -1.08 28.56
C SER A 82 4.69 0.44 28.45
N LYS A 83 5.31 1.21 29.36
CA LYS A 83 5.29 2.69 29.32
C LYS A 83 6.22 3.24 28.24
N LYS A 84 7.40 2.63 28.06
CA LYS A 84 8.34 2.98 26.98
C LYS A 84 7.70 2.85 25.61
N ARG A 85 7.03 1.73 25.38
CA ARG A 85 6.41 1.42 24.09
C ARG A 85 5.22 2.34 23.80
N LEU A 86 4.40 2.66 24.80
CA LEU A 86 3.33 3.66 24.65
C LEU A 86 3.89 5.04 24.26
N LEU A 87 4.94 5.51 24.95
CA LEU A 87 5.57 6.80 24.64
C LEU A 87 6.14 6.81 23.22
N ALA A 88 6.81 5.73 22.82
CA ALA A 88 7.32 5.56 21.48
C ALA A 88 6.21 5.52 20.41
N THR A 89 5.06 4.90 20.70
CA THR A 89 3.89 4.90 19.80
C THR A 89 3.33 6.31 19.61
N LEU A 90 3.18 7.07 20.70
CA LEU A 90 2.69 8.46 20.63
C LEU A 90 3.68 9.35 19.87
N LEU A 91 4.98 9.25 20.16
CA LEU A 91 6.03 9.97 19.44
C LEU A 91 6.04 9.59 17.95
N GLY A 92 5.89 8.30 17.62
CA GLY A 92 5.80 7.85 16.24
C GLY A 92 4.63 8.47 15.49
N ILE A 93 3.43 8.48 16.10
CA ILE A 93 2.24 9.12 15.51
C ILE A 93 2.46 10.62 15.34
N ILE A 94 2.96 11.31 16.37
CA ILE A 94 3.25 12.75 16.29
C ILE A 94 4.26 13.03 15.17
N THR A 95 5.26 12.18 15.00
CA THR A 95 6.27 12.33 13.93
C THR A 95 5.64 12.18 12.56
N VAL A 96 4.75 11.20 12.37
CA VAL A 96 4.01 11.02 11.11
C VAL A 96 3.09 12.21 10.82
N VAL A 97 2.33 12.67 11.83
CA VAL A 97 1.43 13.82 11.69
C VAL A 97 2.21 15.11 11.41
N ALA A 98 3.32 15.33 12.11
CA ALA A 98 4.19 16.49 11.89
C ALA A 98 4.82 16.45 10.49
N PHE A 99 5.27 15.27 10.03
CA PHE A 99 5.79 15.09 8.68
C PHE A 99 4.73 15.44 7.62
N ILE A 100 3.50 14.96 7.78
CA ILE A 100 2.37 15.31 6.89
C ILE A 100 2.05 16.81 6.98
N GLY A 101 2.09 17.42 8.17
CA GLY A 101 1.83 18.85 8.34
C GLY A 101 2.87 19.73 7.65
N VAL A 102 4.16 19.45 7.88
CA VAL A 102 5.28 20.14 7.22
C VAL A 102 5.19 19.96 5.71
N PHE A 103 4.83 18.77 5.25
CA PHE A 103 4.59 18.47 3.84
C PHE A 103 3.51 19.38 3.22
N VAL A 104 2.34 19.49 3.85
CA VAL A 104 1.24 20.34 3.34
C VAL A 104 1.69 21.79 3.26
N LEU A 105 2.45 22.26 4.26
CA LEU A 105 3.00 23.61 4.28
C LEU A 105 4.02 23.83 3.15
N MET A 106 4.94 22.89 2.93
CA MET A 106 5.95 23.01 1.86
C MET A 106 5.31 23.07 0.47
N VAL A 107 4.32 22.22 0.20
CA VAL A 107 3.55 22.24 -1.05
C VAL A 107 2.83 23.57 -1.22
N SER A 108 2.15 24.05 -0.16
CA SER A 108 1.44 25.32 -0.19
C SER A 108 2.36 26.53 -0.40
N MET A 109 3.56 26.52 0.19
CA MET A 109 4.53 27.61 -0.01
C MET A 109 5.07 27.65 -1.45
N ASN A 110 5.33 26.49 -2.07
CA ASN A 110 5.76 26.44 -3.48
C ASN A 110 4.65 26.90 -4.44
N MET A 111 3.38 26.68 -4.09
CA MET A 111 2.26 27.20 -4.89
C MET A 111 2.20 28.70 -4.95
N ARG A 112 2.46 29.34 -3.81
CA ARG A 112 2.43 30.80 -3.72
C ARG A 112 3.44 31.39 -4.70
N GLU A 113 4.57 30.73 -4.86
CA GLU A 113 5.63 31.13 -5.77
C GLU A 113 5.24 30.91 -7.24
N VAL A 114 4.69 29.75 -7.60
CA VAL A 114 4.46 29.41 -9.01
C VAL A 114 3.10 29.85 -9.57
N LEU A 115 2.03 29.80 -8.78
CA LEU A 115 0.66 30.09 -9.25
C LEU A 115 0.16 31.49 -8.86
N HIS A 116 0.93 32.23 -8.07
CA HIS A 116 0.54 33.55 -7.53
C HIS A 116 -0.83 33.59 -6.82
N GLN A 117 -1.39 32.44 -6.44
CA GLN A 117 -2.68 32.33 -5.74
C GLN A 117 -2.46 31.98 -4.26
N THR A 118 -3.21 32.64 -3.37
CA THR A 118 -2.92 32.77 -1.94
C THR A 118 -3.80 31.93 -1.01
N SER A 119 -4.77 31.16 -1.51
CA SER A 119 -5.73 30.51 -0.63
C SER A 119 -5.32 29.10 -0.20
N ILE A 120 -4.79 28.99 1.02
CA ILE A 120 -4.66 27.73 1.80
C ILE A 120 -6.04 27.11 2.09
N GLY A 121 -7.12 27.90 2.00
CA GLY A 121 -8.47 27.51 2.43
C GLY A 121 -9.13 26.41 1.60
N ASP A 122 -8.61 26.12 0.41
CA ASP A 122 -9.17 25.11 -0.48
C ASP A 122 -8.06 24.24 -1.10
N ILE A 123 -7.50 23.36 -0.27
CA ILE A 123 -6.50 22.36 -0.67
C ILE A 123 -6.99 21.54 -1.88
N ALA A 124 -8.30 21.34 -2.02
CA ALA A 124 -8.87 20.61 -3.15
C ALA A 124 -8.75 21.38 -4.47
N SER A 125 -9.11 22.68 -4.51
CA SER A 125 -8.91 23.49 -5.73
C SER A 125 -7.42 23.70 -6.04
N THR A 126 -6.60 23.79 -5.00
CA THR A 126 -5.14 23.81 -5.07
C THR A 126 -4.57 22.59 -5.79
N ILE A 127 -4.96 21.38 -5.35
CA ILE A 127 -4.56 20.12 -5.99
C ILE A 127 -5.11 20.06 -7.42
N SER A 128 -6.35 20.48 -7.65
CA SER A 128 -6.97 20.49 -8.98
C SER A 128 -6.24 21.39 -9.97
N ALA A 129 -5.79 22.58 -9.52
CA ALA A 129 -5.00 23.49 -10.33
C ALA A 129 -3.65 22.88 -10.74
N TYR A 130 -2.99 22.18 -9.82
CA TYR A 130 -1.77 21.41 -10.12
C TYR A 130 -2.00 20.37 -11.20
N ILE A 131 -3.03 19.56 -11.01
CA ILE A 131 -3.39 18.49 -11.94
C ILE A 131 -3.59 19.05 -13.34
N THR A 132 -4.35 20.14 -13.44
CA THR A 132 -4.67 20.80 -14.71
C THR A 132 -3.41 21.35 -15.39
N TYR A 133 -2.53 22.00 -14.62
CA TYR A 133 -1.25 22.51 -15.13
C TYR A 133 -0.34 21.37 -15.64
N PHE A 134 -0.19 20.29 -14.86
CA PHE A 134 0.56 19.10 -15.25
C PHE A 134 0.00 18.45 -16.52
N GLN A 135 -1.33 18.34 -16.63
CA GLN A 135 -2.00 17.83 -17.82
C GLN A 135 -1.69 18.68 -19.05
N GLY A 136 -1.75 20.01 -18.92
CA GLY A 136 -1.41 20.94 -19.99
C GLY A 136 0.03 20.77 -20.50
N LEU A 137 1.00 20.65 -19.59
CA LEU A 137 2.40 20.42 -19.97
C LEU A 137 2.59 19.09 -20.71
N ILE A 138 1.97 18.01 -20.25
CA ILE A 138 2.11 16.71 -20.92
C ILE A 138 1.40 16.72 -22.28
N GLN A 139 0.24 17.36 -22.39
CA GLN A 139 -0.47 17.50 -23.66
C GLN A 139 0.37 18.28 -24.69
N GLN A 140 0.99 19.39 -24.27
CA GLN A 140 1.93 20.15 -25.11
C GLN A 140 3.15 19.32 -25.54
N MET A 141 3.64 18.41 -24.70
CA MET A 141 4.69 17.46 -25.10
C MET A 141 4.23 16.51 -26.20
N ILE A 142 3.04 15.90 -26.05
CA ILE A 142 2.50 14.96 -27.03
C ILE A 142 2.33 15.66 -28.39
N GLU A 143 1.84 16.90 -28.38
CA GLU A 143 1.69 17.71 -29.58
C GLU A 143 3.05 18.08 -30.20
N SER A 144 4.03 18.46 -29.38
CA SER A 144 5.39 18.78 -29.84
C SER A 144 6.16 17.57 -30.38
N LEU A 145 5.92 16.38 -29.82
CA LEU A 145 6.52 15.12 -30.26
C LEU A 145 5.84 14.53 -31.49
N SER A 146 4.53 14.74 -31.67
CA SER A 146 3.78 14.22 -32.82
C SER A 146 4.13 14.91 -34.15
N GLY A 147 4.74 16.11 -34.10
CA GLY A 147 5.25 16.82 -35.27
C GLY A 147 6.68 16.43 -35.72
N GLY A 148 7.41 15.61 -34.94
CA GLY A 148 8.79 15.22 -35.23
C GLY A 148 8.93 13.76 -35.68
N THR A 149 10.00 13.45 -36.43
CA THR A 149 10.36 12.08 -36.91
C THR A 149 10.76 11.09 -35.80
N LEU A 150 10.55 11.46 -34.52
CA LEU A 150 10.93 10.65 -33.38
C LEU A 150 9.90 9.54 -33.19
N SER A 151 10.37 8.32 -33.40
CA SER A 151 9.60 7.09 -33.60
C SER A 151 8.36 6.94 -32.70
N THR A 152 7.30 6.36 -33.27
CA THR A 152 6.07 5.87 -32.63
C THR A 152 6.26 5.18 -31.27
N MET A 153 7.44 4.65 -30.96
CA MET A 153 7.80 4.08 -29.66
C MET A 153 7.91 5.15 -28.55
N VAL A 154 8.52 6.30 -28.82
CA VAL A 154 8.64 7.41 -27.84
C VAL A 154 7.27 7.99 -27.55
N THR A 155 6.47 8.26 -28.59
CA THR A 155 5.07 8.70 -28.44
C THR A 155 4.28 7.70 -27.62
N ARG A 156 4.42 6.39 -27.87
CA ARG A 156 3.71 5.34 -27.11
C ARG A 156 4.09 5.31 -25.62
N ILE A 157 5.37 5.46 -25.28
CA ILE A 157 5.83 5.52 -23.89
C ILE A 157 5.27 6.79 -23.21
N VAL A 158 5.36 7.94 -23.87
CA VAL A 158 4.83 9.21 -23.33
C VAL A 158 3.32 9.15 -23.15
N THR A 159 2.57 8.60 -24.10
CA THR A 159 1.11 8.43 -23.98
C THR A 159 0.74 7.42 -22.89
N GLN A 160 1.47 6.31 -22.74
CA GLN A 160 1.23 5.37 -21.64
C GLN A 160 1.56 5.96 -20.27
N MET A 161 2.62 6.77 -20.17
CA MET A 161 2.95 7.51 -18.97
C MET A 161 1.89 8.58 -18.69
N TYR A 162 1.41 9.29 -19.70
CA TYR A 162 0.30 10.25 -19.58
C TYR A 162 -0.97 9.56 -19.10
N ASP A 163 -1.35 8.42 -19.67
CA ASP A 163 -2.51 7.65 -19.24
C ASP A 163 -2.34 7.10 -17.83
N PHE A 164 -1.14 6.64 -17.47
CA PHE A 164 -0.84 6.19 -16.12
C PHE A 164 -0.90 7.35 -15.13
N ILE A 165 -0.26 8.48 -15.44
CA ILE A 165 -0.24 9.68 -14.63
C ILE A 165 -1.65 10.25 -14.51
N ASN A 166 -2.42 10.35 -15.59
CA ASN A 166 -3.82 10.79 -15.55
C ASN A 166 -4.70 9.84 -14.77
N LYS A 167 -4.58 8.53 -14.98
CA LYS A 167 -5.33 7.57 -14.15
C LYS A 167 -4.94 7.71 -12.69
N PHE A 168 -3.65 7.85 -12.37
CA PHE A 168 -3.15 8.01 -11.02
C PHE A 168 -3.62 9.33 -10.40
N ILE A 169 -3.53 10.43 -11.15
CA ILE A 169 -3.91 11.77 -10.74
C ILE A 169 -5.42 11.93 -10.63
N PHE A 170 -6.21 11.43 -11.58
CA PHE A 170 -7.67 11.47 -11.55
C PHE A 170 -8.20 10.54 -10.45
N THR A 171 -7.59 9.35 -10.31
CA THR A 171 -7.86 8.45 -9.18
C THR A 171 -7.49 9.12 -7.88
N LEU A 172 -6.34 9.78 -7.74
CA LEU A 172 -5.99 10.46 -6.49
C LEU A 172 -6.75 11.76 -6.28
N GLY A 173 -7.12 12.52 -7.31
CA GLY A 173 -7.81 13.81 -7.21
C GLY A 173 -9.29 13.62 -6.89
N GLU A 174 -10.01 12.84 -7.69
CA GLU A 174 -11.39 12.46 -7.39
C GLU A 174 -11.45 11.56 -6.15
N ARG A 175 -10.47 10.66 -5.94
CA ARG A 175 -10.38 9.98 -4.65
C ARG A 175 -9.98 10.90 -3.53
N THR A 176 -9.22 11.97 -3.67
CA THR A 176 -8.93 12.86 -2.52
C THR A 176 -10.20 13.59 -2.11
N ILE A 177 -10.99 14.10 -3.06
CA ILE A 177 -12.28 14.73 -2.76
C ILE A 177 -13.26 13.70 -2.18
N SER A 178 -13.35 12.51 -2.77
CA SER A 178 -14.22 11.45 -2.24
C SER A 178 -13.64 10.77 -1.00
N ILE A 179 -12.34 10.77 -0.75
CA ILE A 179 -11.65 10.34 0.48
C ILE A 179 -11.90 11.39 1.55
N LEU A 180 -11.88 12.69 1.29
CA LEU A 180 -12.28 13.70 2.27
C LEU A 180 -13.76 13.54 2.64
N ALA A 181 -14.63 13.33 1.65
CA ALA A 181 -16.05 13.03 1.89
C ALA A 181 -16.27 11.68 2.59
N THR A 182 -15.48 10.66 2.25
CA THR A 182 -15.54 9.30 2.83
C THR A 182 -14.87 9.24 4.20
N ILE A 183 -13.83 10.03 4.46
CA ILE A 183 -13.23 10.26 5.77
C ILE A 183 -14.29 10.90 6.64
N GLY A 184 -15.02 11.91 6.16
CA GLY A 184 -16.16 12.46 6.90
C GLY A 184 -17.21 11.39 7.26
N LYS A 185 -17.55 10.53 6.29
CA LYS A 185 -18.55 9.45 6.46
C LYS A 185 -18.07 8.29 7.36
N ASN A 186 -16.76 7.99 7.35
CA ASN A 186 -16.13 6.88 8.06
C ASN A 186 -15.13 7.38 9.13
N ILE A 187 -15.32 8.59 9.64
CA ILE A 187 -14.37 9.22 10.58
C ILE A 187 -14.23 8.38 11.84
N ILE A 188 -15.33 7.75 12.25
CA ILE A 188 -15.38 6.81 13.37
C ILE A 188 -14.48 5.60 13.09
N ASP A 189 -14.56 4.99 11.90
CA ASP A 189 -13.73 3.82 11.55
C ASP A 189 -12.24 4.16 11.51
N ILE A 190 -11.89 5.35 11.02
CA ILE A 190 -10.49 5.80 10.96
C ILE A 190 -9.97 6.11 12.36
N VAL A 191 -10.73 6.86 13.17
CA VAL A 191 -10.36 7.16 14.56
C VAL A 191 -10.22 5.88 15.37
N LEU A 192 -11.18 4.96 15.26
CA LEU A 192 -11.09 3.65 15.88
C LEU A 192 -9.91 2.84 15.36
N GLY A 193 -9.64 2.87 14.04
CA GLY A 193 -8.48 2.23 13.44
C GLY A 193 -7.16 2.77 14.00
N VAL A 194 -7.02 4.08 14.16
CA VAL A 194 -5.84 4.71 14.78
C VAL A 194 -5.72 4.32 16.26
N ILE A 195 -6.82 4.33 17.01
CA ILE A 195 -6.82 3.88 18.41
C ILE A 195 -6.40 2.41 18.49
N LEU A 196 -6.97 1.54 17.65
CA LEU A 196 -6.61 0.13 17.58
C LEU A 196 -5.14 -0.06 17.18
N ALA A 197 -4.63 0.73 16.22
CA ALA A 197 -3.22 0.71 15.86
C ALA A 197 -2.33 1.04 17.05
N ILE A 198 -2.69 2.04 17.86
CA ILE A 198 -1.96 2.39 19.09
C ILE A 198 -1.88 1.19 20.03
N TYR A 199 -3.01 0.53 20.30
CA TYR A 199 -3.05 -0.64 21.18
C TYR A 199 -2.30 -1.84 20.59
N ILE A 200 -2.43 -2.11 19.29
CA ILE A 200 -1.74 -3.21 18.59
C ILE A 200 -0.23 -3.00 18.67
N VAL A 201 0.26 -1.80 18.31
CA VAL A 201 1.69 -1.50 18.35
C VAL A 201 2.19 -1.54 19.80
N LYS A 202 1.47 -0.94 20.76
CA LYS A 202 1.83 -0.92 22.17
C LYS A 202 1.93 -2.33 22.78
N ASP A 203 0.93 -3.17 22.53
CA ASP A 203 0.80 -4.49 23.15
C ASP A 203 1.27 -5.62 22.23
N LYS A 204 1.95 -5.33 21.10
CA LYS A 204 2.52 -6.31 20.16
C LYS A 204 3.22 -7.49 20.86
N PRO A 205 4.11 -7.31 21.86
CA PRO A 205 4.77 -8.45 22.50
C PRO A 205 3.79 -9.38 23.25
N LYS A 206 2.74 -8.81 23.85
CA LYS A 206 1.69 -9.58 24.53
C LYS A 206 0.79 -10.29 23.52
N LEU A 207 0.38 -9.59 22.46
CA LEU A 207 -0.46 -10.16 21.40
C LEU A 207 0.24 -11.35 20.71
N LEU A 208 1.52 -11.18 20.34
CA LEU A 208 2.32 -12.27 19.76
C LEU A 208 2.45 -13.46 20.71
N LYS A 209 2.62 -13.21 22.02
CA LYS A 209 2.67 -14.28 23.03
C LYS A 209 1.33 -15.02 23.15
N ILE A 210 0.21 -14.31 23.13
CA ILE A 210 -1.14 -14.91 23.15
C ILE A 210 -1.34 -15.77 21.90
N CYS A 211 -1.06 -15.24 20.71
CA CYS A 211 -1.16 -15.98 19.44
C CYS A 211 -0.28 -17.23 19.46
N SER A 212 0.97 -17.11 19.90
CA SER A 212 1.88 -18.25 20.04
C SER A 212 1.34 -19.30 21.02
N ASN A 213 0.77 -18.90 22.14
CA ASN A 213 0.22 -19.84 23.12
C ASN A 213 -1.03 -20.57 22.59
N ILE A 214 -1.88 -19.88 21.83
CA ILE A 214 -3.04 -20.49 21.16
C ILE A 214 -2.57 -21.50 20.11
N LEU A 215 -1.61 -21.11 19.27
CA LEU A 215 -1.05 -22.00 18.24
C LEU A 215 -0.41 -23.26 18.85
N LYS A 216 0.34 -23.14 19.95
CA LYS A 216 0.90 -24.28 20.69
C LYS A 216 -0.15 -25.26 21.21
N ARG A 217 -1.37 -24.81 21.48
CA ARG A 217 -2.46 -25.65 22.00
C ARG A 217 -3.25 -26.34 20.90
N ILE A 218 -3.37 -25.70 19.73
CA ILE A 218 -4.17 -26.21 18.60
C ILE A 218 -3.33 -27.14 17.72
N LEU A 219 -2.04 -26.85 17.56
CA LEU A 219 -1.16 -27.55 16.62
C LEU A 219 -0.26 -28.56 17.34
N PRO A 220 0.03 -29.71 16.71
CA PRO A 220 1.11 -30.61 17.13
C PRO A 220 2.46 -29.89 17.16
N GLU A 221 3.35 -30.28 18.08
CA GLU A 221 4.63 -29.61 18.34
C GLU A 221 5.49 -29.43 17.08
N LYS A 222 5.53 -30.43 16.19
CA LYS A 222 6.25 -30.38 14.92
C LYS A 222 5.70 -29.29 13.99
N ILE A 223 4.37 -29.21 13.85
CA ILE A 223 3.71 -28.20 12.98
C ILE A 223 3.84 -26.81 13.59
N TYR A 224 3.69 -26.68 14.91
CA TYR A 224 3.90 -25.42 15.62
C TYR A 224 5.30 -24.85 15.39
N THR A 225 6.33 -25.71 15.51
CA THR A 225 7.72 -25.29 15.32
C THR A 225 7.96 -24.80 13.90
N GLU A 226 7.47 -25.51 12.90
CA GLU A 226 7.57 -25.10 11.49
C GLU A 226 6.85 -23.77 11.22
N VAL A 227 5.59 -23.64 11.64
CA VAL A 227 4.79 -22.42 11.43
C VAL A 227 5.41 -21.22 12.16
N SER A 228 5.91 -21.42 13.38
CA SER A 228 6.55 -20.35 14.16
C SER A 228 7.86 -19.87 13.51
N GLN A 229 8.68 -20.79 13.00
CA GLN A 229 9.94 -20.44 12.33
C GLN A 229 9.68 -19.78 10.97
N LEU A 230 8.73 -20.30 10.18
CA LEU A 230 8.33 -19.70 8.91
C LEU A 230 7.75 -18.30 9.13
N GLY A 231 6.84 -18.14 10.11
CA GLY A 231 6.27 -16.85 10.48
C GLY A 231 7.32 -15.83 10.92
N GLY A 232 8.33 -16.26 11.69
CA GLY A 232 9.45 -15.41 12.08
C GLY A 232 10.31 -14.96 10.89
N SER A 233 10.56 -15.87 9.95
CA SER A 233 11.32 -15.59 8.72
C SER A 233 10.56 -14.60 7.82
N ILE A 234 9.27 -14.85 7.61
CA ILE A 234 8.35 -13.96 6.88
C ILE A 234 8.31 -12.57 7.50
N ASN A 235 8.14 -12.49 8.83
CA ASN A 235 8.10 -11.21 9.53
C ASN A 235 9.42 -10.44 9.37
N THR A 236 10.57 -11.12 9.46
CA THR A 236 11.88 -10.48 9.30
C THR A 236 12.05 -9.88 7.91
N VAL A 237 11.69 -10.62 6.86
CA VAL A 237 11.79 -10.16 5.47
C VAL A 237 10.80 -9.02 5.18
N LEU A 238 9.53 -9.17 5.56
CA LEU A 238 8.51 -8.15 5.32
C LEU A 238 8.77 -6.87 6.09
N THR A 239 9.10 -6.97 7.39
CA THR A 239 9.38 -5.79 8.22
C THR A 239 10.66 -5.12 7.75
N GLY A 240 11.69 -5.88 7.36
CA GLY A 240 12.90 -5.36 6.76
C GLY A 240 12.63 -4.61 5.45
N TYR A 241 11.88 -5.22 4.53
CA TYR A 241 11.49 -4.60 3.25
C TYR A 241 10.67 -3.33 3.46
N ILE A 242 9.59 -3.39 4.23
CA ILE A 242 8.68 -2.26 4.42
C ILE A 242 9.39 -1.11 5.14
N ARG A 243 10.20 -1.40 6.16
CA ARG A 243 11.01 -0.39 6.85
C ARG A 243 12.03 0.24 5.90
N GLY A 244 12.69 -0.58 5.09
CA GLY A 244 13.62 -0.13 4.07
C GLY A 244 12.92 0.80 3.09
N GLN A 245 11.83 0.34 2.47
CA GLN A 245 11.11 1.09 1.45
C GLN A 245 10.54 2.41 1.95
N VAL A 246 9.97 2.44 3.17
CA VAL A 246 9.47 3.69 3.76
C VAL A 246 10.60 4.68 4.01
N LEU A 247 11.73 4.22 4.55
CA LEU A 247 12.89 5.07 4.79
C LEU A 247 13.46 5.61 3.47
N ASP A 248 13.57 4.73 2.48
CA ASP A 248 14.06 5.02 1.14
C ASP A 248 13.19 6.08 0.44
N THR A 249 11.87 5.89 0.40
CA THR A 249 10.91 6.85 -0.12
C THR A 249 11.03 8.23 0.53
N VAL A 250 11.22 8.29 1.85
CA VAL A 250 11.38 9.57 2.57
C VAL A 250 12.71 10.23 2.22
N ILE A 251 13.80 9.47 2.19
CA ILE A 251 15.14 9.97 1.83
C ILE A 251 15.12 10.50 0.39
N MET A 252 14.62 9.71 -0.56
CA MET A 252 14.61 10.06 -1.97
C MET A 252 13.65 11.19 -2.29
N GLY A 253 12.50 11.25 -1.61
CA GLY A 253 11.61 12.40 -1.71
C GLY A 253 12.27 13.69 -1.24
N ALA A 254 12.97 13.64 -0.10
CA ALA A 254 13.67 14.81 0.44
C ALA A 254 14.87 15.23 -0.43
N LEU A 255 15.74 14.28 -0.80
CA LEU A 255 16.94 14.57 -1.61
C LEU A 255 16.58 15.08 -3.00
N THR A 256 15.58 14.49 -3.65
CA THR A 256 15.12 14.97 -4.97
C THR A 256 14.54 16.37 -4.85
N SER A 257 13.74 16.64 -3.80
CA SER A 257 13.19 17.99 -3.56
C SER A 257 14.31 19.01 -3.36
N ILE A 258 15.27 18.72 -2.47
CA ILE A 258 16.40 19.62 -2.17
C ILE A 258 17.24 19.86 -3.43
N LEU A 259 17.57 18.79 -4.16
CA LEU A 259 18.37 18.89 -5.38
C LEU A 259 17.71 19.79 -6.43
N LEU A 260 16.43 19.57 -6.70
CA LEU A 260 15.68 20.36 -7.67
C LEU A 260 15.48 21.80 -7.21
N THR A 261 15.31 22.04 -5.90
CA THR A 261 15.23 23.41 -5.35
C THR A 261 16.56 24.14 -5.51
N ILE A 262 17.70 23.48 -5.27
CA ILE A 262 19.04 24.07 -5.49
C ILE A 262 19.23 24.44 -6.95
N ILE A 263 18.73 23.61 -7.87
CA ILE A 263 18.78 23.86 -9.31
C ILE A 263 17.87 25.04 -9.71
N GLY A 264 16.87 25.37 -8.90
CA GLY A 264 15.89 26.43 -9.16
C GLY A 264 14.72 25.96 -10.03
N LEU A 265 14.43 24.65 -10.02
CA LEU A 265 13.34 24.09 -10.80
C LEU A 265 11.99 24.39 -10.16
N ASP A 266 11.06 24.91 -10.95
CA ASP A 266 9.68 25.10 -10.49
C ASP A 266 9.08 23.76 -10.07
N PHE A 267 8.28 23.79 -8.99
CA PHE A 267 7.66 22.60 -8.43
C PHE A 267 8.64 21.52 -7.93
N ALA A 268 9.90 21.86 -7.68
CA ALA A 268 10.94 20.96 -7.17
C ALA A 268 10.47 20.03 -6.04
N ILE A 269 9.79 20.59 -5.03
CA ILE A 269 9.31 19.83 -3.87
C ILE A 269 8.22 18.83 -4.26
N ILE A 270 7.32 19.20 -5.17
CA ILE A 270 6.25 18.32 -5.63
C ILE A 270 6.81 17.19 -6.48
N ILE A 271 7.76 17.50 -7.38
CA ILE A 271 8.46 16.50 -8.17
C ILE A 271 9.18 15.53 -7.22
N GLY A 272 9.89 16.03 -6.21
CA GLY A 272 10.57 15.20 -5.23
C GLY A 272 9.60 14.31 -4.46
N ILE A 273 8.46 14.83 -4.01
CA ILE A 273 7.40 14.04 -3.36
C ILE A 273 6.88 12.93 -4.26
N ILE A 274 6.50 13.25 -5.49
CA ILE A 274 5.96 12.27 -6.43
C ILE A 274 7.03 11.21 -6.68
N THR A 275 8.27 11.63 -6.95
CA THR A 275 9.43 10.73 -7.10
C THR A 275 9.58 9.80 -5.91
N GLY A 276 9.55 10.33 -4.68
CA GLY A 276 9.66 9.54 -3.45
C GLY A 276 8.53 8.54 -3.28
N ILE A 277 7.27 8.94 -3.50
CA ILE A 277 6.10 8.05 -3.45
C ILE A 277 6.24 6.93 -4.49
N PHE A 278 6.62 7.28 -5.72
CA PHE A 278 6.85 6.30 -6.78
C PHE A 278 8.06 5.41 -6.49
N ASN A 279 9.00 5.86 -5.65
CA ASN A 279 10.07 5.00 -5.15
C ASN A 279 9.57 3.83 -4.29
N LEU A 280 8.31 3.83 -3.82
CA LEU A 280 7.71 2.64 -3.19
C LEU A 280 7.61 1.45 -4.17
N ILE A 281 7.58 1.72 -5.47
CA ILE A 281 7.60 0.72 -6.54
C ILE A 281 9.00 0.77 -7.18
N PRO A 282 9.81 -0.29 -7.05
CA PRO A 282 11.15 -0.30 -7.64
C PRO A 282 11.14 0.05 -9.12
N TYR A 283 12.17 0.79 -9.56
CA TYR A 283 12.35 1.33 -10.92
C TYR A 283 11.38 2.43 -11.35
N PHE A 284 10.19 2.53 -10.76
CA PHE A 284 9.22 3.58 -11.11
C PHE A 284 9.64 4.95 -10.58
N GLY A 285 10.09 5.04 -9.32
CA GLY A 285 10.59 6.28 -8.73
C GLY A 285 11.62 7.00 -9.62
N PRO A 286 12.72 6.34 -10.03
CA PRO A 286 13.71 6.94 -10.92
C PRO A 286 13.14 7.44 -12.25
N ILE A 287 12.32 6.62 -12.92
CA ILE A 287 11.73 6.96 -14.21
C ILE A 287 10.82 8.18 -14.07
N VAL A 288 9.92 8.16 -13.09
CA VAL A 288 8.97 9.25 -12.85
C VAL A 288 9.71 10.53 -12.49
N GLY A 289 10.71 10.47 -11.61
CA GLY A 289 11.45 11.66 -11.21
C GLY A 289 12.21 12.31 -12.36
N VAL A 290 12.94 11.52 -13.16
CA VAL A 290 13.69 12.04 -14.31
C VAL A 290 12.75 12.64 -15.35
N VAL A 291 11.66 11.94 -15.66
CA VAL A 291 10.69 12.42 -16.65
C VAL A 291 10.02 13.70 -16.17
N LEU A 292 9.49 13.74 -14.94
CA LEU A 292 8.82 14.94 -14.42
C LEU A 292 9.76 16.14 -14.35
N ALA A 293 10.99 15.95 -13.88
CA ALA A 293 12.00 17.00 -13.82
C ALA A 293 12.35 17.52 -15.23
N GLY A 294 12.50 16.62 -16.21
CA GLY A 294 12.75 16.97 -17.60
C GLY A 294 11.60 17.71 -18.25
N VAL A 295 10.37 17.23 -18.08
CA VAL A 295 9.16 17.84 -18.66
C VAL A 295 8.96 19.25 -18.11
N ILE A 296 8.95 19.39 -16.78
CA ILE A 296 8.71 20.68 -16.15
C ILE A 296 9.83 21.65 -16.48
N GLY A 297 11.09 21.21 -16.41
CA GLY A 297 12.21 22.11 -16.72
C GLY A 297 12.17 22.57 -18.18
N THR A 298 11.90 21.65 -19.12
CA THR A 298 11.92 21.95 -20.56
C THR A 298 10.78 22.88 -20.96
N LEU A 299 9.54 22.57 -20.54
CA LEU A 299 8.34 23.28 -20.98
C LEU A 299 7.94 24.43 -20.07
N GLY A 300 8.16 24.28 -18.76
CA GLY A 300 7.81 25.31 -17.78
C GLY A 300 8.80 26.46 -17.74
N GLN A 301 10.08 26.19 -18.05
CA GLN A 301 11.15 27.18 -17.96
C GLN A 301 11.94 27.30 -19.27
N ASN A 302 12.87 26.38 -19.55
CA ASN A 302 13.62 26.34 -20.81
C ASN A 302 14.26 24.96 -21.06
N PRO A 303 14.59 24.61 -22.32
CA PRO A 303 15.12 23.28 -22.64
C PRO A 303 16.39 22.87 -21.89
N ASN A 304 17.30 23.83 -21.62
CA ASN A 304 18.53 23.55 -20.90
C ASN A 304 18.26 23.17 -19.45
N MET A 305 17.28 23.82 -18.83
CA MET A 305 16.86 23.54 -17.47
C MET A 305 16.28 22.14 -17.32
N GLY A 306 15.45 21.71 -18.26
CA GLY A 306 14.96 20.33 -18.31
C GLY A 306 16.08 19.30 -18.44
N LEU A 307 17.08 19.57 -19.28
CA LEU A 307 18.24 18.72 -19.42
C LEU A 307 19.07 18.64 -18.13
N TYR A 308 19.36 19.78 -17.49
CA TYR A 308 20.10 19.81 -16.23
C TYR A 308 19.35 19.08 -15.11
N ALA A 309 18.03 19.29 -15.01
CA ALA A 309 17.19 18.63 -14.02
C ALA A 309 17.14 17.11 -14.24
N MET A 310 17.00 16.65 -15.49
CA MET A 310 17.07 15.22 -15.82
C MET A 310 18.39 14.58 -15.41
N ILE A 311 19.51 15.21 -15.78
CA ILE A 311 20.85 14.69 -15.47
C ILE A 311 21.06 14.65 -13.95
N ALA A 312 20.66 15.69 -13.24
CA ALA A 312 20.80 15.77 -11.79
C ALA A 312 19.96 14.70 -11.08
N VAL A 313 18.68 14.56 -11.43
CA VAL A 313 17.81 13.53 -10.84
C VAL A 313 18.32 12.15 -11.21
N PHE A 314 18.71 11.91 -12.46
CA PHE A 314 19.26 10.62 -12.87
C PHE A 314 20.52 10.27 -12.07
N ALA A 315 21.45 11.21 -11.89
CA ALA A 315 22.65 11.01 -11.08
C ALA A 315 22.30 10.68 -9.61
N LEU A 316 21.34 11.40 -9.03
CA LEU A 316 20.86 11.12 -7.67
C LEU A 316 20.24 9.71 -7.57
N GLN A 317 19.50 9.27 -8.59
CA GLN A 317 18.92 7.92 -8.63
C GLN A 317 19.98 6.82 -8.78
N GLN A 318 21.12 7.10 -9.44
CA GLN A 318 22.24 6.15 -9.43
C GLN A 318 22.91 6.07 -8.05
N LEU A 319 23.03 7.20 -7.35
CA LEU A 319 23.51 7.20 -5.97
C LEU A 319 22.57 6.42 -5.04
N ASP A 320 21.26 6.53 -5.28
CA ASP A 320 20.25 5.74 -4.58
C ASP A 320 20.49 4.23 -4.75
N ALA A 321 20.56 3.79 -6.01
CA ALA A 321 20.76 2.39 -6.37
C ALA A 321 22.07 1.80 -5.83
N TRP A 322 23.15 2.59 -5.78
CA TRP A 322 24.47 2.11 -5.36
C TRP A 322 24.73 2.23 -3.85
N PHE A 323 24.14 3.21 -3.17
CA PHE A 323 24.49 3.51 -1.77
C PHE A 323 23.32 3.46 -0.80
N ILE A 324 22.17 4.02 -1.17
CA ILE A 324 21.04 4.18 -0.25
C ILE A 324 20.28 2.87 -0.15
N VAL A 325 19.84 2.31 -1.29
CA VAL A 325 19.12 1.04 -1.36
C VAL A 325 19.88 -0.08 -0.63
N PRO A 326 21.19 -0.32 -0.88
CA PRO A 326 21.93 -1.36 -0.16
C PRO A 326 22.04 -1.14 1.35
N LYS A 327 22.09 0.12 1.82
CA LYS A 327 22.16 0.44 3.25
C LYS A 327 20.80 0.37 3.94
N VAL A 328 19.73 0.67 3.21
CA VAL A 328 18.38 0.84 3.76
C VAL A 328 17.57 -0.45 3.69
N LEU A 329 17.60 -1.15 2.54
CA LEU A 329 16.93 -2.44 2.35
C LEU A 329 17.81 -3.62 2.82
N GLY A 330 19.13 -3.44 2.83
CA GLY A 330 20.09 -4.41 3.37
C GLY A 330 20.08 -5.78 2.66
N GLU A 331 20.53 -6.80 3.38
CA GLU A 331 20.56 -8.20 2.94
C GLU A 331 19.20 -8.92 2.97
N ASN A 332 18.14 -8.25 3.43
CA ASN A 332 16.93 -8.96 3.86
C ASN A 332 16.05 -9.46 2.70
N VAL A 333 16.21 -8.90 1.50
CA VAL A 333 15.27 -9.18 0.39
C VAL A 333 15.92 -10.03 -0.70
N LYS A 334 17.24 -9.92 -0.95
CA LYS A 334 18.05 -10.75 -1.89
C LYS A 334 17.26 -11.33 -3.09
N LEU A 335 16.43 -10.50 -3.73
CA LEU A 335 15.69 -10.87 -4.93
C LEU A 335 16.52 -10.48 -6.14
N HIS A 336 16.60 -11.39 -7.12
CA HIS A 336 17.19 -11.05 -8.40
C HIS A 336 16.36 -9.96 -9.09
N PRO A 337 16.97 -8.95 -9.76
CA PRO A 337 16.26 -7.85 -10.42
C PRO A 337 15.11 -8.31 -11.34
N ILE A 338 15.31 -9.40 -12.08
CA ILE A 338 14.29 -10.00 -12.95
C ILE A 338 13.06 -10.45 -12.17
N VAL A 339 13.23 -11.04 -10.99
CA VAL A 339 12.10 -11.48 -10.14
C VAL A 339 11.32 -10.27 -9.64
N VAL A 340 12.00 -9.19 -9.26
CA VAL A 340 11.37 -7.92 -8.86
C VAL A 340 10.55 -7.35 -10.02
N LEU A 341 11.12 -7.29 -11.23
CA LEU A 341 10.42 -6.80 -12.42
C LEU A 341 9.19 -7.65 -12.75
N LEU A 342 9.32 -8.98 -12.76
CA LEU A 342 8.20 -9.89 -13.01
C LEU A 342 7.10 -9.72 -11.95
N ALA A 343 7.47 -9.59 -10.68
CA ALA A 343 6.51 -9.40 -9.60
C ALA A 343 5.72 -8.08 -9.75
N ILE A 344 6.39 -7.00 -10.17
CA ILE A 344 5.74 -5.71 -10.44
C ILE A 344 4.79 -5.83 -11.64
N VAL A 345 5.23 -6.44 -12.74
CA VAL A 345 4.41 -6.59 -13.95
C VAL A 345 3.18 -7.45 -13.69
N ILE A 346 3.37 -8.63 -13.08
CA ILE A 346 2.26 -9.55 -12.74
C ILE A 346 1.32 -8.90 -11.73
N GLY A 347 1.87 -8.24 -10.70
CA GLY A 347 1.06 -7.53 -9.71
C GLY A 347 0.25 -6.38 -10.33
N GLY A 348 0.88 -5.62 -11.22
CA GLY A 348 0.24 -4.53 -11.97
C GLY A 348 -0.93 -5.02 -12.84
N GLU A 349 -0.76 -6.14 -13.53
CA GLU A 349 -1.82 -6.70 -14.36
C GLU A 349 -3.02 -7.22 -13.54
N LEU A 350 -2.76 -7.85 -12.37
CA LEU A 350 -3.80 -8.45 -11.55
C LEU A 350 -4.59 -7.43 -10.70
N TYR A 351 -3.89 -6.49 -10.05
CA TYR A 351 -4.47 -5.59 -9.05
C TYR A 351 -4.03 -4.13 -9.21
N GLY A 352 -3.48 -3.76 -10.37
CA GLY A 352 -3.01 -2.41 -10.65
C GLY A 352 -1.93 -1.97 -9.66
N LEU A 353 -2.00 -0.71 -9.24
CA LEU A 353 -1.04 -0.10 -8.32
C LEU A 353 -0.84 -0.90 -7.02
N ILE A 354 -1.94 -1.41 -6.43
CA ILE A 354 -1.87 -2.18 -5.18
C ILE A 354 -1.08 -3.48 -5.41
N GLY A 355 -1.29 -4.13 -6.56
CA GLY A 355 -0.55 -5.32 -6.92
C GLY A 355 0.93 -5.05 -7.20
N MET A 356 1.27 -3.90 -7.79
CA MET A 356 2.68 -3.50 -7.99
C MET A 356 3.41 -3.30 -6.65
N LEU A 357 2.76 -2.64 -5.69
CA LEU A 357 3.29 -2.43 -4.34
C LEU A 357 3.44 -3.73 -3.56
N ALA A 358 2.45 -4.62 -3.67
CA ALA A 358 2.44 -5.91 -2.98
C ALA A 358 3.32 -6.96 -3.68
N GLY A 359 3.61 -6.80 -4.97
CA GLY A 359 4.30 -7.79 -5.80
C GLY A 359 5.67 -8.17 -5.25
N VAL A 360 6.49 -7.17 -4.91
CA VAL A 360 7.86 -7.40 -4.40
C VAL A 360 7.85 -8.08 -3.02
N PRO A 361 7.05 -7.63 -2.02
CA PRO A 361 6.84 -8.37 -0.79
C PRO A 361 6.40 -9.83 -1.01
N ILE A 362 5.41 -10.05 -1.89
CA ILE A 362 4.89 -11.40 -2.18
C ILE A 362 5.98 -12.27 -2.82
N ALA A 363 6.76 -11.73 -3.76
CA ALA A 363 7.89 -12.44 -4.36
C ALA A 363 8.95 -12.81 -3.31
N ALA A 364 9.22 -11.91 -2.36
CA ALA A 364 10.12 -12.20 -1.25
C ALA A 364 9.58 -13.32 -0.34
N LEU A 365 8.26 -13.36 -0.08
CA LEU A 365 7.61 -14.44 0.67
C LEU A 365 7.72 -15.77 -0.05
N ILE A 366 7.43 -15.79 -1.36
CA ILE A 366 7.55 -16.99 -2.20
C ILE A 366 8.98 -17.51 -2.13
N ARG A 367 9.99 -16.63 -2.26
CA ARG A 367 11.39 -17.01 -2.13
C ARG A 367 11.71 -17.67 -0.79
N VAL A 368 11.23 -17.11 0.34
CA VAL A 368 11.44 -17.70 1.68
C VAL A 368 10.86 -19.11 1.75
N ILE A 369 9.66 -19.32 1.21
CA ILE A 369 8.99 -20.62 1.21
C ILE A 369 9.76 -21.61 0.31
N LEU A 370 10.16 -21.20 -0.89
CA LEU A 370 10.90 -22.05 -1.82
C LEU A 370 12.24 -22.51 -1.22
N ILE A 371 13.02 -21.61 -0.63
CA ILE A 371 14.31 -21.95 0.01
C ILE A 371 14.10 -22.93 1.17
N ARG A 372 13.05 -22.71 1.97
CA ARG A 372 12.74 -23.54 3.14
C ARG A 372 12.40 -24.99 2.77
N TYR A 373 11.60 -25.20 1.73
CA TYR A 373 11.05 -26.53 1.39
C TYR A 373 11.76 -27.25 0.25
N LEU A 374 12.30 -26.50 -0.70
CA LEU A 374 12.99 -27.05 -1.86
C LEU A 374 14.52 -26.96 -1.70
N GLY A 375 14.99 -26.40 -0.59
CA GLY A 375 16.41 -26.19 -0.34
C GLY A 375 16.97 -25.04 -1.17
N ASP A 376 18.29 -25.00 -1.23
CA ASP A 376 19.08 -23.95 -1.85
C ASP A 376 19.12 -24.08 -3.39
N ILE A 377 17.95 -24.20 -4.04
CA ILE A 377 17.83 -24.26 -5.52
C ILE A 377 18.46 -23.03 -6.19
N PHE A 378 18.57 -21.91 -5.46
CA PHE A 378 19.18 -20.67 -5.93
C PHE A 378 20.63 -20.48 -5.51
N ASN A 379 21.27 -21.48 -4.89
CA ASN A 379 22.57 -21.29 -4.25
C ASN A 379 23.71 -21.88 -5.08
N GLU A 380 24.33 -21.03 -5.90
CA GLU A 380 25.76 -21.19 -6.19
C GLU A 380 26.65 -20.26 -5.35
N ASN A 381 26.18 -19.17 -4.71
CA ASN A 381 27.09 -18.26 -3.97
C ASN A 381 26.44 -17.28 -2.94
N TYR A 382 25.31 -17.58 -2.31
CA TYR A 382 24.73 -16.70 -1.28
C TYR A 382 24.63 -17.39 0.09
N THR A 383 25.68 -17.23 0.88
CA THR A 383 25.71 -17.62 2.30
C THR A 383 24.62 -16.90 3.08
N VAL A 384 23.72 -17.66 3.69
CA VAL A 384 22.80 -17.20 4.73
C VAL A 384 23.61 -17.09 6.01
N VAL A 385 23.69 -15.89 6.59
CA VAL A 385 24.27 -15.69 7.91
C VAL A 385 23.45 -16.52 8.91
N LYS A 386 24.15 -17.40 9.63
CA LYS A 386 23.60 -18.29 10.66
C LYS A 386 22.80 -17.56 11.73
#